data_AF-A0A2N8Z9H9-F1
#
_entry.id   AF-A0A2N8Z9H9-F1
#
_cell.length_a   1.000
_cell.length_b   1.000
_cell.length_c   1.000
_cell.angle_alpha   90.00
_cell.angle_beta   90.00
_cell.angle_gamma   90.00
#
_symmetry.space_group_name_H-M   'P 1'
#
loop_
_entity.id
_entity.type
_entity.pdbx_description
1 polymer ?
#
loop_
_entity_poly.entity_id
_entity_poly.type
_entity_poly.pdbx_seq_one_letter_code
_entity_poly.pdbx_strand_id
1 'polypeptide(L)'
;MINVEKQDALTLKITHVMPASKKLDFEFALFVPGDIPLSPIVLPENDFYYGAMSEKRAYYSDETLLPLVHARLAKRGRLSNNQYRVSLSLFAYQYVIALDKAVDELNQEKRDTVTEDEIDEVLELSLDILKRLRRSIPYDETLKRYYANIDNYLSWYTEQHFLSLVAHLPRGGDYSTVKQRLIVLCEKEKAHRELNKYNSKKAREDITRMSNKMRLLRRLIEYPILLRKKSTTMGNNMIRAVKGIATGIVMLFVTTTMLMARDYLGEITASFILAMSVVYAFREVFKDDLRELMLRWIRKGKPKWRARYFDPSTNKVVGRKIEWLDYTKFNNLPYQMQSIRKHRVSQREEQILHYRCQTEMTTTLFMSGYEQTRETLNISLAQIARLMEKGSNRIYQLKDGQVSKESVEKRHLLNLIIKEDNHLGEETYYRWKIVINRSKIVDIEQITVK
;
A
#
# COMPACT_ATOMS: atom_id res chain seq x y z
N MET A 1 -5.03 11.11 10.26
CA MET A 1 -4.74 11.90 9.03
C MET A 1 -4.24 10.93 7.98
N ILE A 2 -5.04 10.74 6.93
CA ILE A 2 -4.77 9.81 5.85
C ILE A 2 -4.18 10.57 4.67
N ASN A 3 -3.08 10.07 4.11
CA ASN A 3 -2.51 10.57 2.87
C ASN A 3 -2.69 9.51 1.76
N VAL A 4 -3.09 9.95 0.57
CA VAL A 4 -3.25 9.10 -0.62
C VAL A 4 -2.40 9.69 -1.72
N GLU A 5 -1.40 8.93 -2.15
CA GLU A 5 -0.44 9.36 -3.16
C GLU A 5 -0.18 8.25 -4.19
N LYS A 6 0.46 8.63 -5.29
CA LYS A 6 0.90 7.70 -6.32
C LYS A 6 2.30 7.21 -5.98
N GLN A 7 2.49 5.90 -5.84
CA GLN A 7 3.83 5.33 -5.62
C GLN A 7 4.53 4.92 -6.91
N ASP A 8 3.84 4.18 -7.77
CA ASP A 8 4.34 3.75 -9.09
C ASP A 8 3.36 4.19 -10.17
N ALA A 9 3.60 3.80 -11.43
CA ALA A 9 2.68 4.08 -12.53
C ALA A 9 1.22 3.74 -12.18
N LEU A 10 0.94 2.55 -11.61
CA LEU A 10 -0.41 2.05 -11.33
C LEU A 10 -0.65 1.70 -9.86
N THR A 11 0.21 2.12 -8.93
CA THR A 11 0.10 1.79 -7.51
C THR A 11 -0.38 3.00 -6.72
N LEU A 12 -1.53 2.87 -6.08
CA LEU A 12 -2.04 3.83 -5.10
C LEU A 12 -1.47 3.50 -3.72
N LYS A 13 -0.85 4.47 -3.05
CA LYS A 13 -0.29 4.34 -1.72
C LYS A 13 -1.14 5.13 -0.74
N ILE A 14 -1.75 4.43 0.21
CA ILE A 14 -2.55 5.01 1.29
C ILE A 14 -1.73 4.87 2.57
N THR A 15 -1.41 5.99 3.22
CA THR A 15 -0.64 6.01 4.46
C THR A 15 -1.47 6.63 5.57
N HIS A 16 -1.45 5.99 6.73
CA HIS A 16 -2.11 6.48 7.94
C HIS A 16 -1.34 6.05 9.18
N VAL A 17 -1.54 6.79 10.27
CA VAL A 17 -0.86 6.58 11.54
C VAL A 17 -1.88 6.06 12.54
N MET A 18 -1.50 5.03 13.29
CA MET A 18 -2.32 4.44 14.34
C MET A 18 -2.62 5.51 15.41
N PRO A 19 -3.90 5.74 15.73
CA PRO A 19 -4.29 6.66 16.79
C PRO A 19 -3.80 6.22 18.17
N ALA A 20 -3.79 7.17 19.11
CA ALA A 20 -3.44 6.93 20.52
C ALA A 20 -4.35 5.89 21.20
N SER A 21 -5.56 5.65 20.67
CA SER A 21 -6.52 4.64 21.15
C SER A 21 -6.05 3.20 20.97
N LYS A 22 -5.03 2.97 20.12
CA LYS A 22 -4.48 1.65 19.78
C LYS A 22 -5.48 0.73 19.06
N LYS A 23 -6.67 1.24 18.75
CA LYS A 23 -7.72 0.58 17.98
C LYS A 23 -8.09 1.47 16.81
N LEU A 24 -8.18 0.86 15.64
CA LEU A 24 -8.46 1.58 14.42
C LEU A 24 -9.38 0.75 13.53
N ASP A 25 -10.54 1.31 13.23
CA ASP A 25 -11.45 0.82 12.22
C ASP A 25 -11.21 1.66 10.95
N PHE A 26 -10.64 1.02 9.93
CA PHE A 26 -10.31 1.66 8.66
C PHE A 26 -11.10 0.97 7.54
N GLU A 27 -11.83 1.77 6.77
CA GLU A 27 -12.71 1.29 5.70
C GLU A 27 -12.51 2.13 4.44
N PHE A 28 -12.44 1.50 3.28
CA PHE A 28 -12.51 2.22 2.02
C PHE A 28 -13.47 1.59 1.03
N ALA A 29 -14.16 2.45 0.28
CA ALA A 29 -14.97 2.08 -0.86
C ALA A 29 -14.35 2.66 -2.13
N LEU A 30 -13.90 1.79 -3.03
CA LEU A 30 -13.42 2.14 -4.36
C LEU A 30 -14.57 1.98 -5.36
N PHE A 31 -14.99 3.09 -5.94
CA PHE A 31 -16.04 3.17 -6.96
C PHE A 31 -15.40 3.12 -8.34
N VAL A 32 -15.66 2.03 -9.06
CA VAL A 32 -15.17 1.80 -10.41
C VAL A 32 -16.32 2.04 -11.39
N PRO A 33 -16.13 2.89 -12.41
CA PRO A 33 -17.11 3.12 -13.47
C PRO A 33 -17.56 1.84 -14.17
N GLY A 34 -18.84 1.75 -14.54
CA GLY A 34 -19.42 0.58 -15.21
C GLY A 34 -18.91 0.29 -16.62
N ASP A 35 -18.23 1.25 -17.26
CA ASP A 35 -17.56 1.01 -18.54
C ASP A 35 -16.28 0.18 -18.40
N ILE A 36 -15.82 -0.07 -17.16
CA ILE A 36 -14.78 -1.04 -16.85
C ILE A 36 -15.49 -2.32 -16.40
N PRO A 37 -15.31 -3.47 -17.10
CA PRO A 37 -16.01 -4.73 -16.82
C PRO A 37 -15.46 -5.43 -15.57
N LEU A 38 -15.52 -4.76 -14.43
CA LEU A 38 -15.13 -5.30 -13.13
C LEU A 38 -16.30 -6.07 -12.53
N SER A 39 -16.09 -7.35 -12.25
CA SER A 39 -17.08 -8.19 -11.57
C SER A 39 -16.40 -9.22 -10.66
N PRO A 40 -17.13 -9.81 -9.69
CA PRO A 40 -16.59 -10.88 -8.86
C PRO A 40 -16.12 -12.11 -9.66
N ILE A 41 -16.62 -12.30 -10.88
CA ILE A 41 -16.26 -13.40 -11.78
C ILE A 41 -14.94 -13.08 -12.50
N VAL A 42 -14.78 -11.85 -12.98
CA VAL A 42 -13.58 -11.41 -13.73
C VAL A 42 -12.39 -11.22 -12.79
N LEU A 43 -12.62 -10.65 -11.61
CA LEU A 43 -11.59 -10.42 -10.61
C LEU A 43 -12.12 -10.77 -9.21
N PRO A 44 -11.93 -12.02 -8.76
CA PRO A 44 -12.35 -12.46 -7.44
C PRO A 44 -11.69 -11.66 -6.31
N GLU A 45 -12.35 -11.52 -5.17
CA GLU A 45 -11.83 -10.71 -4.06
C GLU A 45 -10.52 -11.28 -3.49
N ASN A 46 -10.36 -12.60 -3.50
CA ASN A 46 -9.10 -13.23 -3.06
C ASN A 46 -7.93 -12.85 -3.98
N ASP A 47 -8.15 -12.83 -5.30
CA ASP A 47 -7.11 -12.52 -6.28
C ASP A 47 -6.74 -11.04 -6.26
N PHE A 48 -7.73 -10.18 -6.02
CA PHE A 48 -7.47 -8.76 -5.75
C PHE A 48 -6.68 -8.58 -4.45
N TYR A 49 -7.11 -9.20 -3.34
CA TYR A 49 -6.46 -9.04 -2.05
C TYR A 49 -5.00 -9.52 -2.08
N TYR A 50 -4.70 -10.69 -2.66
CA TYR A 50 -3.34 -11.21 -2.71
C TYR A 50 -2.49 -10.63 -3.84
N GLY A 51 -3.10 -10.27 -4.97
CA GLY A 51 -2.39 -9.81 -6.17
C GLY A 51 -2.24 -8.29 -6.27
N ALA A 52 -3.19 -7.53 -5.73
CA ALA A 52 -3.22 -6.07 -5.82
C ALA A 52 -2.90 -5.37 -4.51
N MET A 53 -3.25 -5.95 -3.35
CA MET A 53 -3.03 -5.29 -2.05
C MET A 53 -1.73 -5.77 -1.40
N SER A 54 -0.90 -4.82 -0.98
CA SER A 54 0.26 -5.10 -0.12
C SER A 54 0.32 -4.09 1.01
N GLU A 55 0.67 -4.57 2.20
CA GLU A 55 0.65 -3.75 3.41
C GLU A 55 1.98 -3.84 4.13
N LYS A 56 2.45 -2.68 4.61
CA LYS A 56 3.57 -2.57 5.52
C LYS A 56 3.17 -1.75 6.72
N ARG A 57 3.57 -2.20 7.91
CA ARG A 57 3.38 -1.47 9.17
C ARG A 57 4.72 -1.28 9.84
N ALA A 58 5.08 -0.03 10.10
CA ALA A 58 6.34 0.34 10.74
C ALA A 58 6.08 1.01 12.08
N TYR A 59 7.01 0.90 13.02
CA TYR A 59 7.07 1.79 14.17
C TYR A 59 7.17 3.25 13.70
N TYR A 60 6.51 4.15 14.43
CA TYR A 60 6.41 5.55 14.08
C TYR A 60 6.44 6.42 15.34
N SER A 61 7.02 7.61 15.21
CA SER A 61 7.02 8.65 16.22
C SER A 61 6.91 10.01 15.52
N ASP A 62 6.07 10.89 16.07
CA ASP A 62 5.97 12.29 15.66
C ASP A 62 7.13 13.12 16.23
N GLU A 63 7.73 12.68 17.34
CA GLU A 63 8.90 13.35 17.90
C GLU A 63 10.15 13.04 17.09
N THR A 64 10.95 14.06 16.81
CA THR A 64 12.32 13.89 16.28
C THR A 64 13.18 13.21 17.33
N LEU A 65 13.19 11.88 17.32
CA LEU A 65 14.05 11.07 18.19
C LEU A 65 15.50 11.27 17.76
N LEU A 66 16.17 12.23 18.40
CA LEU A 66 17.55 12.56 18.09
C LEU A 66 18.46 11.34 18.37
N PRO A 67 19.28 10.92 17.38
CA PRO A 67 20.29 9.87 17.57
C PRO A 67 21.22 10.17 18.75
N LEU A 68 21.44 11.46 19.04
CA LEU A 68 22.30 11.97 20.11
C LEU A 68 21.88 11.51 21.51
N VAL A 69 20.59 11.45 21.83
CA VAL A 69 20.13 11.04 23.16
C VAL A 69 20.36 9.54 23.35
N HIS A 70 20.02 8.75 22.34
CA HIS A 70 20.20 7.30 22.37
C HIS A 70 21.67 6.87 22.26
N ALA A 71 22.50 7.57 21.49
CA ALA A 71 23.93 7.32 21.44
C ALA A 71 24.63 7.64 22.78
N ARG A 72 24.22 8.71 23.47
CA ARG A 72 24.72 9.05 24.82
C ARG A 72 24.25 8.07 25.89
N LEU A 73 23.02 7.59 25.80
CA LEU A 73 22.50 6.58 26.73
C LEU A 73 23.12 5.19 26.48
N ALA A 74 23.37 4.84 25.22
CA ALA A 74 24.15 3.65 24.85
C ALA A 74 25.60 3.76 25.38
N LYS A 75 26.22 4.94 25.28
CA LYS A 75 27.54 5.24 25.88
C LYS A 75 27.57 5.01 27.40
N ARG A 76 26.45 5.23 28.10
CA ARG A 76 26.32 5.01 29.55
C ARG A 76 25.92 3.57 29.91
N GLY A 77 25.88 2.63 28.94
CA GLY A 77 25.45 1.25 29.16
C GLY A 77 23.96 1.10 29.51
N ARG A 78 23.15 2.14 29.27
CA ARG A 78 21.72 2.17 29.64
C ARG A 78 20.78 1.72 28.53
N LEU A 79 21.28 1.48 27.30
CA LEU A 79 20.51 1.02 26.15
C LEU A 79 21.08 -0.29 25.62
N SER A 80 20.20 -1.22 25.27
CA SER A 80 20.58 -2.45 24.58
C SER A 80 20.99 -2.19 23.13
N ASN A 81 21.84 -3.05 22.57
CA ASN A 81 22.27 -2.97 21.16
C ASN A 81 21.09 -2.98 20.17
N ASN A 82 20.00 -3.69 20.51
CA ASN A 82 18.79 -3.72 19.69
C ASN A 82 18.06 -2.37 19.70
N GLN A 83 17.91 -1.73 20.86
CA GLN A 83 17.28 -0.41 20.96
C GLN A 83 18.06 0.65 20.16
N TYR A 84 19.39 0.59 20.15
CA TYR A 84 20.21 1.48 19.32
C TYR A 84 19.98 1.25 17.81
N ARG A 85 19.95 -0.01 17.36
CA ARG A 85 19.74 -0.33 15.93
C ARG A 85 18.39 0.18 15.43
N VAL A 86 17.36 0.00 16.25
CA VAL A 86 15.99 0.43 15.92
C VAL A 86 15.90 1.96 15.90
N SER A 87 16.48 2.66 16.88
CA SER A 87 16.42 4.13 16.91
C SER A 87 17.17 4.76 15.75
N LEU A 88 18.36 4.25 15.44
CA LEU A 88 19.13 4.71 14.30
C LEU A 88 18.44 4.41 12.97
N SER A 89 17.78 3.26 12.86
CA SER A 89 16.94 2.91 11.71
C SER A 89 15.77 3.84 11.54
N LEU A 90 15.04 4.15 12.61
CA LEU A 90 13.89 5.04 12.54
C LEU A 90 14.31 6.44 12.11
N PHE A 91 15.38 6.97 12.72
CA PHE A 91 15.93 8.26 12.32
C PHE A 91 16.29 8.30 10.83
N ALA A 92 17.02 7.28 10.36
CA ALA A 92 17.39 7.18 8.94
C ALA A 92 16.16 7.06 8.04
N TYR A 93 15.14 6.29 8.45
CA TYR A 93 13.90 6.12 7.70
C TYR A 93 13.05 7.39 7.64
N GLN A 94 12.93 8.12 8.74
CA GLN A 94 12.25 9.43 8.80
C GLN A 94 12.95 10.43 7.90
N TYR A 95 14.28 10.50 7.94
CA TYR A 95 15.06 11.38 7.08
C TYR A 95 14.86 11.05 5.60
N VAL A 96 14.91 9.76 5.23
CA VAL A 96 14.65 9.30 3.86
C VAL A 96 13.28 9.73 3.38
N ILE A 97 12.22 9.52 4.17
CA ILE A 97 10.86 9.93 3.80
C ILE A 97 10.74 11.45 3.67
N ALA A 98 11.35 12.20 4.60
CA ALA A 98 11.28 13.65 4.59
C ALA A 98 12.00 14.24 3.37
N LEU A 99 13.18 13.71 3.02
CA LEU A 99 13.93 14.16 1.85
C LEU A 99 13.22 13.80 0.55
N ASP A 100 12.68 12.59 0.44
CA ASP A 100 11.90 12.11 -0.71
C ASP A 100 10.73 13.07 -0.98
N LYS A 101 9.94 13.35 0.07
CA LYS A 101 8.80 14.27 0.00
C LYS A 101 9.23 15.70 -0.38
N ALA A 102 10.26 16.25 0.25
CA ALA A 102 10.73 17.61 -0.02
C ALA A 102 11.23 17.75 -1.47
N VAL A 103 11.98 16.77 -1.97
CA VAL A 103 12.53 16.78 -3.33
C VAL A 103 11.44 16.54 -4.37
N ASP A 104 10.46 15.67 -4.10
CA ASP A 104 9.31 15.47 -4.97
C ASP A 104 8.42 16.72 -5.04
N GLU A 105 8.22 17.43 -3.94
CA GLU A 105 7.50 18.72 -3.91
C GLU A 105 8.21 19.79 -4.76
N LEU A 106 9.54 19.84 -4.73
CA LEU A 106 10.34 20.74 -5.56
C LEU A 106 10.35 20.35 -7.04
N ASN A 107 10.30 19.05 -7.37
CA ASN A 107 10.33 18.56 -8.75
C ASN A 107 8.95 18.58 -9.45
N GLN A 108 7.87 18.97 -8.77
CA GLN A 108 6.54 18.97 -9.38
C GLN A 108 6.43 19.98 -10.53
N GLU A 109 6.20 19.47 -11.75
CA GLU A 109 6.04 20.24 -13.00
C GLU A 109 4.92 21.30 -12.98
N LYS A 110 3.98 21.25 -12.00
CA LYS A 110 2.87 22.21 -11.86
C LYS A 110 3.29 23.53 -11.17
N ARG A 111 4.52 23.64 -10.64
CA ARG A 111 5.02 24.89 -10.05
C ARG A 111 5.75 25.72 -11.11
N ASP A 112 5.20 26.88 -11.46
CA ASP A 112 5.77 27.77 -12.47
C ASP A 112 7.13 28.36 -12.08
N THR A 113 7.48 28.41 -10.78
CA THR A 113 8.80 28.84 -10.28
C THR A 113 9.13 28.18 -8.94
N VAL A 114 10.15 27.31 -8.91
CA VAL A 114 10.82 26.91 -7.67
C VAL A 114 11.77 28.05 -7.27
N THR A 115 11.74 28.51 -6.02
CA THR A 115 12.63 29.58 -5.56
C THR A 115 13.98 29.02 -5.08
N GLU A 116 15.04 29.83 -5.21
CA GLU A 116 16.37 29.50 -4.68
C GLU A 116 16.34 29.22 -3.17
N ASP A 117 15.54 30.00 -2.43
CA ASP A 117 15.38 29.87 -0.97
C ASP A 117 14.79 28.51 -0.55
N GLU A 118 13.79 27.98 -1.27
CA GLU A 118 13.19 26.67 -0.96
C GLU A 118 14.22 25.54 -1.12
N ILE A 119 15.05 25.60 -2.16
CA ILE A 119 16.11 24.61 -2.40
C ILE A 119 17.19 24.72 -1.33
N ASP A 120 17.55 25.94 -0.96
CA ASP A 120 18.53 26.21 0.09
C ASP A 120 18.05 25.72 1.47
N GLU A 121 16.77 25.88 1.80
CA GLU A 121 16.20 25.36 3.04
C GLU A 121 16.35 23.83 3.12
N VAL A 122 15.98 23.10 2.05
CA VAL A 122 16.13 21.64 2.00
C VAL A 122 17.59 21.21 2.09
N LEU A 123 18.49 21.98 1.48
CA LEU A 123 19.94 21.77 1.52
C LEU A 123 20.48 21.92 2.95
N GLU A 124 20.15 23.03 3.62
CA GLU A 124 20.61 23.33 4.97
C GLU A 124 20.08 22.32 6.00
N LEU A 125 18.78 21.99 5.93
CA LEU A 125 18.15 20.99 6.78
C LEU A 125 18.84 19.62 6.61
N SER A 126 19.09 19.21 5.37
CA SER A 126 19.78 17.95 5.09
C SER A 126 21.21 17.93 5.65
N LEU A 127 21.95 19.04 5.51
CA LEU A 127 23.30 19.16 6.07
C LEU A 127 23.28 19.11 7.60
N ASP A 128 22.35 19.79 8.26
CA ASP A 128 22.26 19.79 9.72
C ASP A 128 21.92 18.39 10.25
N ILE A 129 20.97 17.69 9.61
CA ILE A 129 20.58 16.32 9.97
C ILE A 129 21.77 15.37 9.82
N LEU A 130 22.50 15.41 8.69
CA LEU A 130 23.69 14.59 8.47
C LEU A 130 24.81 14.93 9.46
N LYS A 131 25.05 16.22 9.76
CA LYS A 131 26.02 16.65 10.77
C LYS A 131 25.66 16.10 12.15
N ARG A 132 24.39 16.15 12.54
CA ARG A 132 23.91 15.61 13.84
C ARG A 132 24.11 14.11 13.93
N LEU A 133 23.82 13.37 12.86
CA LEU A 133 24.11 11.93 12.78
C LEU A 133 25.60 11.65 12.99
N ARG A 134 26.47 12.34 12.25
CA ARG A 134 27.93 12.14 12.27
C ARG A 134 28.62 12.55 13.56
N ARG A 135 27.98 13.37 14.40
CA ARG A 135 28.44 13.65 15.77
C ARG A 135 28.23 12.48 16.74
N SER A 136 27.43 11.48 16.37
CA SER A 136 26.95 10.42 17.26
C SER A 136 27.55 9.02 16.97
N ILE A 137 28.82 8.99 16.56
CA ILE A 137 29.51 7.73 16.22
C ILE A 137 29.66 6.84 17.47
N PRO A 138 29.22 5.57 17.42
CA PRO A 138 29.38 4.64 18.55
C PRO A 138 30.81 4.08 18.64
N TYR A 139 31.23 3.74 19.87
CA TYR A 139 32.56 3.14 20.13
C TYR A 139 32.58 1.63 19.91
N ASP A 140 31.50 0.91 20.24
CA ASP A 140 31.38 -0.53 20.01
C ASP A 140 31.49 -0.83 18.52
N GLU A 141 32.39 -1.76 18.16
CA GLU A 141 32.66 -2.13 16.77
C GLU A 141 31.41 -2.65 16.06
N THR A 142 30.54 -3.39 16.76
CA THR A 142 29.32 -3.95 16.16
C THR A 142 28.32 -2.85 15.79
N LEU A 143 28.16 -1.86 16.68
CA LEU A 143 27.30 -0.69 16.46
C LEU A 143 27.94 0.25 15.44
N LYS A 144 29.28 0.37 15.41
CA LYS A 144 30.02 1.18 14.45
C LYS A 144 29.87 0.67 13.03
N ARG A 145 29.91 -0.65 12.82
CA ARG A 145 29.61 -1.27 11.50
C ARG A 145 28.18 -0.96 11.06
N TYR A 146 27.23 -1.06 11.98
CA TYR A 146 25.82 -0.75 11.70
C TYR A 146 25.62 0.74 11.36
N TYR A 147 26.22 1.63 12.14
CA TYR A 147 26.26 3.07 11.89
C TYR A 147 26.87 3.39 10.51
N ALA A 148 28.03 2.81 10.19
CA ALA A 148 28.73 3.07 8.93
C ALA A 148 27.88 2.67 7.70
N ASN A 149 27.12 1.58 7.81
CA ASN A 149 26.18 1.14 6.79
C ASN A 149 25.03 2.15 6.58
N ILE A 150 24.51 2.72 7.66
CA ILE A 150 23.44 3.73 7.60
C ILE A 150 23.97 5.06 7.06
N ASP A 151 25.11 5.55 7.55
CA ASP A 151 25.74 6.79 7.07
C ASP A 151 26.12 6.68 5.59
N ASN A 152 26.64 5.54 5.14
CA ASN A 152 26.92 5.29 3.71
C ASN A 152 25.65 5.39 2.85
N TYR A 153 24.54 4.79 3.30
CA TYR A 153 23.28 4.84 2.57
C TYR A 153 22.71 6.25 2.55
N LEU A 154 22.65 6.92 3.71
CA LEU A 154 22.11 8.28 3.80
C LEU A 154 22.94 9.24 2.95
N SER A 155 24.27 9.21 3.06
CA SER A 155 25.17 10.01 2.22
C SER A 155 24.95 9.78 0.72
N TRP A 156 24.74 8.54 0.29
CA TRP A 156 24.43 8.24 -1.11
C TRP A 156 23.03 8.70 -1.50
N TYR A 157 22.05 8.49 -0.64
CA TYR A 157 20.66 8.85 -0.89
C TYR A 157 20.50 10.38 -1.05
N THR A 158 21.15 11.16 -0.18
CA THR A 158 21.16 12.63 -0.27
C THR A 158 21.76 13.13 -1.57
N GLU A 159 22.93 12.58 -1.94
CA GLU A 159 23.59 12.91 -3.20
C GLU A 159 22.68 12.64 -4.41
N GLN A 160 22.01 11.48 -4.46
CA GLN A 160 21.14 11.15 -5.60
C GLN A 160 19.93 12.10 -5.70
N HIS A 161 19.34 12.51 -4.58
CA HIS A 161 18.19 13.41 -4.59
C HIS A 161 18.60 14.83 -5.01
N PHE A 162 19.75 15.31 -4.56
CA PHE A 162 20.27 16.60 -4.98
C PHE A 162 20.74 16.61 -6.43
N LEU A 163 21.34 15.52 -6.92
CA LEU A 163 21.60 15.34 -8.36
C LEU A 163 20.30 15.31 -9.17
N SER A 164 19.23 14.72 -8.64
CA SER A 164 17.90 14.77 -9.26
C SER A 164 17.37 16.19 -9.39
N LEU A 165 17.46 17.01 -8.33
CA LEU A 165 17.11 18.44 -8.39
C LEU A 165 17.93 19.15 -9.48
N VAL A 166 19.25 18.95 -9.51
CA VAL A 166 20.13 19.55 -10.52
C VAL A 166 19.73 19.16 -11.95
N ALA A 167 19.23 17.94 -12.16
CA ALA A 167 18.79 17.46 -13.47
C ALA A 167 17.46 18.06 -13.93
N HIS A 168 16.55 18.37 -13.01
CA HIS A 168 15.21 18.90 -13.31
C HIS A 168 15.14 20.44 -13.24
N LEU A 169 16.15 21.12 -12.69
CA LEU A 169 16.21 22.58 -12.70
C LEU A 169 16.22 23.14 -14.14
N PRO A 170 15.42 24.18 -14.42
CA PRO A 170 15.38 24.79 -15.74
C PRO A 170 16.75 25.36 -16.12
N ARG A 171 17.08 25.30 -17.42
CA ARG A 171 18.37 25.80 -17.94
C ARG A 171 18.47 27.33 -17.96
N GLY A 172 17.37 28.06 -17.73
CA GLY A 172 17.31 29.53 -17.70
C GLY A 172 16.91 30.04 -16.31
N GLY A 173 17.49 31.19 -15.91
CA GLY A 173 17.28 31.84 -14.60
C GLY A 173 18.57 31.97 -13.77
N ASP A 174 18.51 32.70 -12.65
CA ASP A 174 19.63 32.95 -11.72
C ASP A 174 20.05 31.73 -10.88
N TYR A 175 19.57 30.52 -11.20
CA TYR A 175 19.83 29.27 -10.46
C TYR A 175 21.29 28.76 -10.51
N SER A 176 22.22 29.53 -11.08
CA SER A 176 23.62 29.13 -11.25
C SER A 176 24.35 28.93 -9.92
N THR A 177 24.03 29.76 -8.93
CA THR A 177 24.55 29.74 -7.55
C THR A 177 24.11 28.48 -6.82
N VAL A 178 22.80 28.20 -6.81
CA VAL A 178 22.20 27.02 -6.18
C VAL A 178 22.74 25.73 -6.78
N LYS A 179 22.82 25.68 -8.12
CA LYS A 179 23.34 24.53 -8.84
C LYS A 179 24.77 24.23 -8.44
N GLN A 180 25.64 25.25 -8.35
CA GLN A 180 27.00 25.07 -7.88
C GLN A 180 27.04 24.58 -6.43
N ARG A 181 26.21 25.14 -5.53
CA ARG A 181 26.14 24.69 -4.13
C ARG A 181 25.72 23.22 -4.00
N LEU A 182 24.70 22.79 -4.74
CA LEU A 182 24.24 21.40 -4.79
C LEU A 182 25.35 20.46 -5.28
N ILE A 183 26.06 20.84 -6.35
CA ILE A 183 27.18 20.05 -6.90
C ILE A 183 28.31 19.94 -5.86
N VAL A 184 28.72 21.05 -5.25
CA VAL A 184 29.76 21.06 -4.21
C VAL A 184 29.40 20.17 -3.03
N LEU A 185 28.13 20.15 -2.63
CA LEU A 185 27.66 19.26 -1.57
C LEU A 185 27.71 17.78 -2.01
N CYS A 186 27.27 17.47 -3.22
CA CYS A 186 27.37 16.11 -3.78
C CYS A 186 28.83 15.63 -3.82
N GLU A 187 29.77 16.50 -4.21
CA GLU A 187 31.20 16.19 -4.20
C GLU A 187 31.72 15.96 -2.78
N LYS A 188 31.31 16.77 -1.80
CA LYS A 188 31.65 16.58 -0.38
C LYS A 188 31.13 15.24 0.16
N GLU A 189 29.91 14.85 -0.18
CA GLU A 189 29.32 13.57 0.23
C GLU A 189 30.03 12.39 -0.42
N LYS A 190 30.36 12.49 -1.72
CA LYS A 190 31.21 11.50 -2.40
C LYS A 190 32.57 11.36 -1.72
N ALA A 191 33.28 12.47 -1.47
CA ALA A 191 34.57 12.47 -0.78
C ALA A 191 34.48 11.86 0.63
N HIS A 192 33.41 12.16 1.38
CA HIS A 192 33.16 11.56 2.69
C HIS A 192 33.06 10.03 2.63
N ARG A 193 32.34 9.48 1.64
CA ARG A 193 32.24 8.01 1.46
C ARG A 193 33.58 7.38 1.06
N GLU A 194 34.41 8.09 0.32
CA GLU A 194 35.74 7.63 -0.08
C GLU A 194 36.74 7.64 1.09
N LEU A 195 36.78 8.71 1.88
CA LEU A 195 37.63 8.85 3.07
C LEU A 195 37.32 7.76 4.10
N ASN A 196 36.04 7.47 4.33
CA ASN A 196 35.61 6.44 5.27
C ASN A 196 35.65 5.01 4.69
N LYS A 197 36.05 4.85 3.43
CA LYS A 197 36.17 3.55 2.73
C LYS A 197 34.89 2.69 2.80
N TYR A 198 33.72 3.31 2.73
CA TYR A 198 32.44 2.58 2.86
C TYR A 198 32.19 1.60 1.71
N ASN A 199 32.69 1.92 0.51
CA ASN A 199 32.43 1.17 -0.71
C ASN A 199 33.73 0.59 -1.29
N SER A 200 33.68 -0.67 -1.72
CA SER A 200 34.79 -1.32 -2.42
C SER A 200 35.03 -0.68 -3.79
N LYS A 201 36.24 -0.82 -4.34
CA LYS A 201 36.59 -0.29 -5.67
C LYS A 201 35.61 -0.78 -6.75
N LYS A 202 35.33 -2.09 -6.76
CA LYS A 202 34.37 -2.72 -7.67
C LYS A 202 32.95 -2.14 -7.58
N ALA A 203 32.50 -1.72 -6.40
CA ALA A 203 31.18 -1.11 -6.24
C ALA A 203 31.17 0.35 -6.71
N ARG A 204 32.34 1.03 -6.71
CA ARG A 204 32.49 2.41 -7.18
C ARG A 204 32.51 2.49 -8.71
N GLU A 205 33.10 1.50 -9.35
CA GLU A 205 33.22 1.41 -10.81
C GLU A 205 31.92 0.94 -11.49
N ASP A 206 31.16 0.05 -10.84
CA ASP A 206 29.94 -0.54 -11.38
C ASP A 206 28.67 0.04 -10.74
N ILE A 207 27.94 0.83 -11.53
CA ILE A 207 26.68 1.48 -11.13
C ILE A 207 25.65 0.47 -10.64
N THR A 208 25.56 -0.70 -11.28
CA THR A 208 24.56 -1.73 -10.92
C THR A 208 24.86 -2.34 -9.56
N ARG A 209 26.14 -2.56 -9.26
CA ARG A 209 26.60 -3.03 -7.94
C ARG A 209 26.38 -1.99 -6.86
N MET A 210 26.63 -0.71 -7.15
CA MET A 210 26.32 0.36 -6.21
C MET A 210 24.83 0.37 -5.87
N SER A 211 23.97 0.40 -6.89
CA SER A 211 22.51 0.40 -6.72
C SER A 211 22.01 -0.81 -5.92
N ASN A 212 22.49 -2.02 -6.24
CA ASN A 212 22.13 -3.23 -5.50
C ASN A 212 22.59 -3.19 -4.03
N LYS A 213 23.78 -2.65 -3.75
CA LYS A 213 24.27 -2.46 -2.38
C LYS A 213 23.39 -1.46 -1.62
N MET A 214 23.03 -0.35 -2.24
CA MET A 214 22.17 0.67 -1.61
C MET A 214 20.76 0.15 -1.34
N ARG A 215 20.21 -0.68 -2.22
CA ARG A 215 18.95 -1.39 -1.96
C ARG A 215 19.03 -2.31 -0.73
N LEU A 216 20.17 -2.97 -0.51
CA LEU A 216 20.38 -3.80 0.67
C LEU A 216 20.49 -2.94 1.94
N LEU A 217 21.19 -1.80 1.88
CA LEU A 217 21.29 -0.87 3.01
C LEU A 217 19.96 -0.21 3.36
N ARG A 218 19.13 0.12 2.37
CA ARG A 218 17.74 0.55 2.60
C ARG A 218 16.96 -0.50 3.38
N ARG A 219 17.08 -1.77 2.99
CA ARG A 219 16.42 -2.88 3.71
C ARG A 219 16.96 -3.05 5.13
N LEU A 220 18.25 -2.76 5.37
CA LEU A 220 18.86 -2.78 6.70
C LEU A 220 18.24 -1.72 7.64
N ILE A 221 17.86 -0.57 7.09
CA ILE A 221 17.16 0.51 7.81
C ILE A 221 15.68 0.14 8.04
N GLU A 222 15.03 -0.48 7.05
CA GLU A 222 13.61 -0.83 7.16
C GLU A 222 13.35 -2.02 8.09
N TYR A 223 14.25 -2.99 8.15
CA TYR A 223 13.99 -4.26 8.83
C TYR A 223 13.71 -4.14 10.35
N PRO A 224 14.45 -3.34 11.13
CA PRO A 224 14.20 -3.22 12.57
C PRO A 224 12.92 -2.45 12.92
N ILE A 225 12.40 -1.66 11.97
CA ILE A 225 11.20 -0.83 12.16
C ILE A 225 9.93 -1.49 11.63
N LEU A 226 10.05 -2.41 10.67
CA LEU A 226 8.91 -3.09 10.05
C LEU A 226 8.42 -4.26 10.90
N LEU A 227 7.14 -4.21 11.24
CA LEU A 227 6.45 -5.32 11.89
C LEU A 227 6.27 -6.47 10.89
N ARG A 228 6.55 -7.69 11.34
CA ARG A 228 6.32 -8.88 10.52
C ARG A 228 4.83 -9.24 10.54
N LYS A 229 4.15 -9.12 9.40
CA LYS A 229 2.75 -9.54 9.22
C LYS A 229 2.71 -11.04 8.91
N LYS A 230 1.93 -11.82 9.67
CA LYS A 230 1.55 -13.19 9.30
C LYS A 230 0.04 -13.25 9.07
N SER A 231 -0.36 -13.28 7.81
CA SER A 231 -1.76 -13.38 7.40
C SER A 231 -2.22 -14.84 7.36
N THR A 232 -3.45 -15.07 7.78
CA THR A 232 -4.12 -16.38 7.73
C THR A 232 -5.51 -16.19 7.13
N THR A 233 -5.90 -17.06 6.19
CA THR A 233 -7.27 -17.10 5.69
C THR A 233 -8.19 -17.63 6.78
N MET A 234 -9.30 -16.94 6.99
CA MET A 234 -10.34 -17.39 7.91
C MET A 234 -11.37 -18.24 7.18
N GLY A 235 -11.96 -19.18 7.91
CA GLY A 235 -13.08 -19.95 7.40
C GLY A 235 -12.70 -21.15 6.51
N ASN A 236 -11.44 -21.59 6.44
CA ASN A 236 -11.09 -22.83 5.72
C ASN A 236 -11.91 -24.04 6.21
N ASN A 237 -12.06 -24.20 7.53
CA ASN A 237 -12.87 -25.27 8.11
C ASN A 237 -14.36 -25.09 7.77
N MET A 238 -14.84 -23.84 7.76
CA MET A 238 -16.21 -23.50 7.38
C MET A 238 -16.46 -23.83 5.89
N ILE A 239 -15.52 -23.52 5.00
CA ILE A 239 -15.60 -23.87 3.57
C ILE A 239 -15.68 -25.38 3.40
N ARG A 240 -14.87 -26.15 4.13
CA ARG A 240 -14.92 -27.62 4.13
C ARG A 240 -16.27 -28.14 4.65
N ALA A 241 -16.79 -27.57 5.74
CA ALA A 241 -18.09 -27.93 6.28
C ALA A 241 -19.23 -27.64 5.29
N VAL A 242 -19.24 -26.45 4.68
CA VAL A 242 -20.23 -26.07 3.65
C VAL A 242 -20.16 -26.99 2.44
N LYS A 243 -18.95 -27.39 1.99
CA LYS A 243 -18.78 -28.37 0.91
C LYS A 243 -19.36 -29.74 1.30
N GLY A 244 -19.15 -30.18 2.54
CA GLY A 244 -19.71 -31.42 3.08
C GLY A 244 -21.24 -31.37 3.12
N ILE A 245 -21.81 -30.31 3.69
CA ILE A 245 -23.26 -30.09 3.79
C ILE A 245 -23.90 -30.01 2.40
N ALA A 246 -23.30 -29.29 1.45
CA ALA A 246 -23.78 -29.19 0.07
C ALA A 246 -23.88 -30.59 -0.57
N THR A 247 -22.81 -31.37 -0.41
CA THR A 247 -22.76 -32.73 -0.94
C THR A 247 -23.79 -33.61 -0.27
N GLY A 248 -24.00 -33.50 1.05
CA GLY A 248 -25.01 -34.24 1.79
C GLY A 248 -26.44 -33.93 1.33
N ILE A 249 -26.79 -32.65 1.17
CA ILE A 249 -28.11 -32.21 0.70
C ILE A 249 -28.36 -32.73 -0.72
N VAL A 250 -27.40 -32.59 -1.63
CA VAL A 250 -27.52 -33.09 -3.00
C VAL A 250 -27.64 -34.61 -3.02
N MET A 251 -26.86 -35.32 -2.21
CA MET A 251 -26.97 -36.78 -2.11
C MET A 251 -28.33 -37.21 -1.60
N LEU A 252 -28.87 -36.54 -0.58
CA LEU A 252 -30.20 -36.82 -0.04
C LEU A 252 -31.27 -36.65 -1.12
N PHE A 253 -31.26 -35.52 -1.83
CA PHE A 253 -32.18 -35.27 -2.95
C PHE A 253 -32.07 -36.34 -4.03
N VAL A 254 -30.85 -36.63 -4.51
CA VAL A 254 -30.60 -37.66 -5.54
C VAL A 254 -31.08 -39.04 -5.08
N THR A 255 -30.80 -39.44 -3.84
CA THR A 255 -31.26 -40.73 -3.33
C THR A 255 -32.78 -40.80 -3.22
N THR A 256 -33.45 -39.74 -2.75
CA THR A 256 -34.92 -39.70 -2.66
C THR A 256 -35.55 -39.76 -4.05
N THR A 257 -35.04 -38.98 -5.02
CA THR A 257 -35.51 -39.02 -6.41
C THR A 257 -35.30 -40.38 -7.04
N MET A 258 -34.15 -41.03 -6.77
CA MET A 258 -33.86 -42.36 -7.30
C MET A 258 -34.79 -43.43 -6.71
N LEU A 259 -35.13 -43.34 -5.42
CA LEU A 259 -36.13 -44.23 -4.80
C LEU A 259 -37.51 -44.04 -5.43
N MET A 260 -37.97 -42.80 -5.58
CA MET A 260 -39.25 -42.50 -6.24
C MET A 260 -39.29 -42.98 -7.70
N ALA A 261 -38.18 -42.81 -8.43
CA ALA A 261 -38.08 -43.29 -9.81
C ALA A 261 -38.14 -44.82 -9.88
N ARG A 262 -37.55 -45.53 -8.91
CA ARG A 262 -37.65 -46.99 -8.80
C ARG A 262 -39.09 -47.44 -8.54
N ASP A 263 -39.79 -46.77 -7.63
CA ASP A 263 -41.17 -47.09 -7.28
C ASP A 263 -42.13 -46.91 -8.47
N TYR A 264 -41.85 -45.95 -9.37
CA TYR A 264 -42.70 -45.63 -10.52
C TYR A 264 -42.36 -46.42 -11.80
N LEU A 265 -41.07 -46.65 -12.09
CA LEU A 265 -40.60 -47.26 -13.35
C LEU A 265 -40.36 -48.78 -13.24
N GLY A 266 -40.53 -49.37 -12.06
CA GLY A 266 -40.29 -50.79 -11.79
C GLY A 266 -38.81 -51.15 -11.67
N GLU A 267 -38.52 -52.41 -11.34
CA GLU A 267 -37.13 -52.86 -11.12
C GLU A 267 -36.35 -53.06 -12.43
N ILE A 268 -35.32 -52.21 -12.62
CA ILE A 268 -34.19 -52.35 -13.56
C ILE A 268 -34.58 -52.49 -15.05
N THR A 269 -35.45 -51.62 -15.52
CA THR A 269 -35.73 -51.43 -16.96
C THR A 269 -34.70 -50.48 -17.60
N ALA A 270 -34.48 -50.55 -18.92
CA ALA A 270 -33.60 -49.60 -19.63
C ALA A 270 -33.97 -48.12 -19.40
N SER A 271 -35.27 -47.84 -19.22
CA SER A 271 -35.80 -46.52 -18.85
C SER A 271 -35.33 -46.05 -17.46
N PHE A 272 -35.22 -46.96 -16.49
CA PHE A 272 -34.72 -46.66 -15.15
C PHE A 272 -33.23 -46.30 -15.17
N ILE A 273 -32.42 -47.03 -15.94
CA ILE A 273 -31.00 -46.73 -16.10
C ILE A 273 -30.80 -45.34 -16.71
N LEU A 274 -31.55 -45.02 -17.77
CA LEU A 274 -31.50 -43.71 -18.41
C LEU A 274 -31.90 -42.58 -17.46
N ALA A 275 -32.98 -42.77 -16.68
CA ALA A 275 -33.39 -41.81 -15.66
C ALA A 275 -32.32 -41.61 -14.58
N MET A 276 -31.70 -42.70 -14.10
CA MET A 276 -30.61 -42.64 -13.11
C MET A 276 -29.40 -41.85 -13.65
N SER A 277 -29.00 -42.09 -14.90
CA SER A 277 -27.90 -41.34 -15.53
C SER A 277 -28.19 -39.83 -15.60
N VAL A 278 -29.42 -39.45 -15.94
CA VAL A 278 -29.83 -38.04 -15.97
C VAL A 278 -29.77 -37.42 -14.57
N VAL A 279 -30.32 -38.09 -13.56
CA VAL A 279 -30.27 -37.61 -12.17
C VAL A 279 -28.82 -37.45 -11.69
N TYR A 280 -27.94 -38.39 -12.05
CA TYR A 280 -26.53 -38.32 -11.68
C TYR A 280 -25.77 -37.21 -12.41
N ALA A 281 -26.15 -36.89 -13.65
CA ALA A 281 -25.61 -35.73 -14.37
C ALA A 281 -26.05 -34.42 -13.69
N PHE A 282 -27.33 -34.30 -13.32
CA PHE A 282 -27.86 -33.15 -12.59
C PHE A 282 -27.17 -32.95 -11.23
N ARG A 283 -26.87 -34.04 -10.50
CA ARG A 283 -26.13 -34.01 -9.24
C ARG A 283 -24.87 -33.15 -9.32
N GLU A 284 -24.08 -33.31 -10.39
CA GLU A 284 -22.78 -32.63 -10.49
C GLU A 284 -22.95 -31.12 -10.68
N VAL A 285 -23.90 -30.69 -11.51
CA VAL A 285 -24.22 -29.27 -11.72
C VAL A 285 -24.78 -28.64 -10.43
N PHE A 286 -25.78 -29.26 -9.81
CA PHE A 286 -26.42 -28.72 -8.59
C PHE A 286 -25.46 -28.62 -7.40
N LYS A 287 -24.50 -29.55 -7.28
CA LYS A 287 -23.53 -29.57 -6.19
C LYS A 287 -22.64 -28.33 -6.21
N ASP A 288 -22.18 -27.91 -7.39
CA ASP A 288 -21.33 -26.73 -7.50
C ASP A 288 -22.14 -25.44 -7.29
N ASP A 289 -23.33 -25.33 -7.86
CA ASP A 289 -24.22 -24.18 -7.68
C ASP A 289 -24.66 -24.00 -6.21
N LEU A 290 -25.11 -25.08 -5.56
CA LEU A 290 -25.53 -25.04 -4.16
C LEU A 290 -24.35 -24.67 -3.24
N ARG A 291 -23.16 -25.21 -3.51
CA ARG A 291 -21.94 -24.86 -2.78
C ARG A 291 -21.67 -23.36 -2.89
N GLU A 292 -21.72 -22.79 -4.09
CA GLU A 292 -21.48 -21.36 -4.29
C GLU A 292 -22.53 -20.48 -3.61
N LEU A 293 -23.81 -20.82 -3.74
CA LEU A 293 -24.90 -20.09 -3.10
C LEU A 293 -24.75 -20.08 -1.58
N MET A 294 -24.48 -21.24 -0.97
CA MET A 294 -24.26 -21.33 0.47
C MET A 294 -23.00 -20.59 0.92
N LEU A 295 -21.91 -20.68 0.17
CA LEU A 295 -20.67 -19.96 0.48
C LEU A 295 -20.89 -18.44 0.43
N ARG A 296 -21.57 -17.93 -0.60
CA ARG A 296 -21.89 -16.50 -0.74
C ARG A 296 -22.75 -16.03 0.43
N TRP A 297 -23.76 -16.81 0.83
CA TRP A 297 -24.64 -16.44 1.95
C TRP A 297 -23.91 -16.44 3.30
N ILE A 298 -23.10 -17.47 3.58
CA ILE A 298 -22.42 -17.63 4.87
C ILE A 298 -21.23 -16.67 5.02
N ARG A 299 -20.53 -16.33 3.93
CA ARG A 299 -19.34 -15.47 3.97
C ARG A 299 -19.65 -13.98 3.91
N LYS A 300 -20.85 -13.58 3.50
CA LYS A 300 -21.21 -12.16 3.37
C LYS A 300 -21.01 -11.41 4.69
N GLY A 301 -20.18 -10.36 4.67
CA GLY A 301 -19.91 -9.53 5.85
C GLY A 301 -19.06 -10.19 6.95
N LYS A 302 -18.56 -11.41 6.74
CA LYS A 302 -17.64 -12.08 7.68
C LYS A 302 -16.19 -11.79 7.33
N PRO A 303 -15.30 -11.74 8.34
CA PRO A 303 -13.89 -11.49 8.09
C PRO A 303 -13.29 -12.62 7.26
N LYS A 304 -12.59 -12.26 6.19
CA LYS A 304 -11.96 -13.22 5.27
C LYS A 304 -10.51 -13.50 5.67
N TRP A 305 -9.83 -12.53 6.28
CA TRP A 305 -8.44 -12.67 6.71
C TRP A 305 -8.22 -12.16 8.13
N ARG A 306 -7.25 -12.79 8.78
CA ARG A 306 -6.72 -12.34 10.07
C ARG A 306 -5.21 -12.31 9.99
N ALA A 307 -4.64 -11.17 10.38
CA ALA A 307 -3.22 -10.96 10.48
C ALA A 307 -2.79 -10.79 11.94
N ARG A 308 -1.59 -11.27 12.24
CA ARG A 308 -0.88 -10.98 13.50
C ARG A 308 0.42 -10.25 13.16
N TYR A 309 0.72 -9.21 13.92
CA TYR A 309 1.96 -8.47 13.83
C TYR A 309 2.94 -8.93 14.89
N PHE A 310 4.16 -9.18 14.47
CA PHE A 310 5.26 -9.55 15.35
C PHE A 310 6.33 -8.47 15.33
N ASP A 311 6.85 -8.14 16.51
CA ASP A 311 8.01 -7.26 16.64
C ASP A 311 9.25 -7.93 16.03
N PRO A 312 10.00 -7.27 15.12
CA PRO A 312 11.18 -7.86 14.49
C PRO A 312 12.30 -8.22 15.47
N SER A 313 12.40 -7.51 16.61
CA SER A 313 13.47 -7.72 17.59
C SER A 313 13.15 -8.81 18.60
N THR A 314 11.95 -8.79 19.19
CA THR A 314 11.56 -9.74 20.25
C THR A 314 10.74 -10.93 19.74
N ASN A 315 10.23 -10.86 18.49
CA ASN A 315 9.32 -11.83 17.90
C ASN A 315 8.02 -12.05 18.72
N LYS A 316 7.67 -11.09 19.60
CA LYS A 316 6.41 -11.11 20.35
C LYS A 316 5.28 -10.56 19.49
N VAL A 317 4.06 -11.02 19.74
CA VAL A 317 2.86 -10.49 19.08
C VAL A 317 2.56 -9.12 19.66
N VAL A 318 2.56 -8.10 18.81
CA VAL A 318 2.34 -6.69 19.20
C VAL A 318 1.04 -6.12 18.64
N GLY A 319 0.33 -6.89 17.80
CA GLY A 319 -0.95 -6.47 17.26
C GLY A 319 -1.68 -7.54 16.48
N ARG A 320 -2.95 -7.28 16.20
CA ARG A 320 -3.85 -8.13 15.44
C ARG A 320 -4.64 -7.26 14.48
N LYS A 321 -4.93 -7.80 13.30
CA LYS A 321 -5.78 -7.15 12.30
C LYS A 321 -6.74 -8.16 11.71
N ILE A 322 -7.96 -7.72 11.48
CA ILE A 322 -9.02 -8.49 10.84
C ILE A 322 -9.45 -7.73 9.59
N GLU A 323 -9.63 -8.42 8.47
CA GLU A 323 -9.83 -7.81 7.15
C GLU A 323 -11.01 -8.44 6.42
N TRP A 324 -11.79 -7.57 5.77
CA TRP A 324 -12.92 -7.86 4.92
C TRP A 324 -12.68 -7.21 3.56
N LEU A 325 -13.07 -7.90 2.49
CA LEU A 325 -13.08 -7.35 1.14
C LEU A 325 -14.23 -7.98 0.40
N ASP A 326 -15.23 -7.20 0.02
CA ASP A 326 -16.42 -7.66 -0.67
C ASP A 326 -16.81 -6.69 -1.79
N TYR A 327 -17.34 -7.23 -2.89
CA TYR A 327 -18.09 -6.41 -3.84
C TYR A 327 -19.47 -6.08 -3.25
N THR A 328 -19.79 -4.79 -3.18
CA THR A 328 -21.04 -4.32 -2.57
C THR A 328 -21.88 -3.51 -3.56
N LYS A 329 -23.17 -3.43 -3.28
CA LYS A 329 -24.08 -2.51 -3.97
C LYS A 329 -24.11 -1.18 -3.23
N PHE A 330 -24.36 -0.09 -3.94
CA PHE A 330 -24.43 1.26 -3.37
C PHE A 330 -25.32 1.35 -2.13
N ASN A 331 -26.51 0.74 -2.19
CA ASN A 331 -27.49 0.77 -1.09
C ASN A 331 -27.04 0.03 0.18
N ASN A 332 -26.04 -0.86 0.08
CA ASN A 332 -25.52 -1.61 1.23
C ASN A 332 -24.31 -0.93 1.90
N LEU A 333 -23.83 0.20 1.36
CA LEU A 333 -22.76 0.98 1.99
C LEU A 333 -23.28 1.75 3.21
N PRO A 334 -22.41 2.18 4.13
CA PRO A 334 -22.81 3.09 5.21
C PRO A 334 -23.44 4.39 4.67
N TYR A 335 -24.47 4.91 5.37
CA TYR A 335 -25.23 6.09 4.93
C TYR A 335 -24.34 7.31 4.64
N GLN A 336 -23.33 7.56 5.48
CA GLN A 336 -22.37 8.66 5.29
C GLN A 336 -21.53 8.48 4.01
N MET A 337 -21.07 7.27 3.68
CA MET A 337 -20.38 7.05 2.39
C MET A 337 -21.30 7.28 1.20
N GLN A 338 -22.58 6.91 1.32
CA GLN A 338 -23.58 7.16 0.29
C GLN A 338 -23.83 8.67 0.10
N SER A 339 -23.96 9.44 1.18
CA SER A 339 -24.19 10.88 1.10
C SER A 339 -22.99 11.62 0.50
N ILE A 340 -21.77 11.26 0.88
CA ILE A 340 -20.53 11.83 0.34
C ILE A 340 -20.40 11.58 -1.17
N ARG A 341 -20.86 10.41 -1.64
CA ARG A 341 -20.85 10.05 -3.05
C ARG A 341 -21.94 10.75 -3.86
N LYS A 342 -23.10 11.06 -3.27
CA LYS A 342 -24.29 11.62 -3.95
C LYS A 342 -24.02 13.02 -4.52
N HIS A 343 -23.46 13.13 -5.74
CA HIS A 343 -23.55 14.34 -6.57
C HIS A 343 -23.41 14.12 -8.11
N ARG A 344 -24.31 14.83 -8.80
CA ARG A 344 -24.40 15.41 -10.18
C ARG A 344 -24.24 14.62 -11.48
N VAL A 345 -23.72 13.41 -11.55
CA VAL A 345 -23.78 12.65 -12.82
C VAL A 345 -24.16 11.21 -12.52
N SER A 346 -25.25 10.74 -13.13
CA SER A 346 -25.65 9.34 -13.04
C SER A 346 -24.60 8.46 -13.72
N GLN A 347 -23.56 8.08 -13.00
CA GLN A 347 -22.80 6.88 -13.34
C GLN A 347 -23.72 5.71 -13.04
N ARG A 348 -24.59 5.43 -14.01
CA ARG A 348 -25.39 4.22 -14.04
C ARG A 348 -24.39 3.05 -14.02
N GLU A 349 -24.52 2.20 -13.01
CA GLU A 349 -23.77 0.95 -12.82
C GLU A 349 -22.29 1.09 -12.38
N GLU A 350 -21.99 1.80 -11.30
CA GLU A 350 -20.67 1.67 -10.66
C GLU A 350 -20.53 0.32 -9.94
N GLN A 351 -19.39 -0.35 -10.16
CA GLN A 351 -18.98 -1.48 -9.35
C GLN A 351 -18.20 -0.99 -8.13
N ILE A 352 -18.60 -1.41 -6.93
CA ILE A 352 -18.02 -0.94 -5.68
C ILE A 352 -17.23 -2.08 -5.04
N LEU A 353 -15.93 -1.83 -4.84
CA LEU A 353 -15.07 -2.69 -4.04
C LEU A 353 -14.94 -2.09 -2.65
N HIS A 354 -15.47 -2.81 -1.66
CA HIS A 354 -15.51 -2.35 -0.29
C HIS A 354 -14.55 -3.18 0.58
N TYR A 355 -13.53 -2.51 1.12
CA TYR A 355 -12.57 -3.07 2.04
C TYR A 355 -12.78 -2.49 3.44
N ARG A 356 -12.79 -3.35 4.44
CA ARG A 356 -12.83 -2.96 5.85
C ARG A 356 -11.72 -3.67 6.59
N CYS A 357 -11.11 -3.00 7.54
CA CYS A 357 -10.24 -3.65 8.50
C CYS A 357 -10.36 -3.06 9.90
N GLN A 358 -10.14 -3.92 10.87
CA GLN A 358 -10.08 -3.56 12.29
C GLN A 358 -8.71 -3.95 12.78
N THR A 359 -7.98 -2.99 13.33
CA THR A 359 -6.64 -3.21 13.87
C THR A 359 -6.60 -2.88 15.35
N GLU A 360 -5.99 -3.75 16.12
CA GLU A 360 -5.74 -3.56 17.54
C GLU A 360 -4.26 -3.80 17.84
N MET A 361 -3.62 -2.82 18.48
CA MET A 361 -2.20 -2.84 18.82
C MET A 361 -2.00 -2.85 20.33
N THR A 362 -0.98 -3.57 20.79
CA THR A 362 -0.61 -3.65 22.19
C THR A 362 0.65 -2.82 22.43
N THR A 363 0.49 -1.51 22.64
CA THR A 363 1.64 -0.59 22.75
C THR A 363 2.51 -0.81 24.00
N THR A 364 2.01 -1.48 25.04
CA THR A 364 2.83 -1.87 26.21
C THR A 364 3.95 -2.85 25.85
N LEU A 365 3.84 -3.50 24.69
CA LEU A 365 4.86 -4.39 24.15
C LEU A 365 5.76 -3.69 23.13
N PHE A 366 5.59 -2.38 22.91
CA PHE A 366 6.48 -1.62 22.04
C PHE A 366 7.80 -1.35 22.75
N MET A 367 8.87 -1.15 21.98
CA MET A 367 10.14 -0.72 22.54
C MET A 367 10.01 0.71 23.11
N SER A 368 10.72 0.98 24.21
CA SER A 368 10.78 2.31 24.84
C SER A 368 11.18 3.38 23.82
N GLY A 369 10.41 4.47 23.74
CA GLY A 369 10.59 5.57 22.77
C GLY A 369 9.64 5.51 21.56
N TYR A 370 8.74 4.53 21.48
CA TYR A 370 7.76 4.43 20.40
C TYR A 370 6.34 4.27 20.95
N GLU A 371 5.44 5.12 20.48
CA GLU A 371 4.04 5.12 20.93
C GLU A 371 3.07 4.74 19.82
N GLN A 372 3.48 4.91 18.55
CA GLN A 372 2.61 4.77 17.39
C GLN A 372 3.18 3.81 16.33
N THR A 373 2.32 3.43 15.39
CA THR A 373 2.71 2.70 14.19
C THR A 373 2.11 3.35 12.97
N ARG A 374 2.85 3.41 11.88
CA ARG A 374 2.37 3.88 10.59
C ARG A 374 2.10 2.68 9.70
N GLU A 375 0.93 2.63 9.10
CA GLU A 375 0.60 1.64 8.07
C GLU A 375 0.56 2.30 6.70
N THR A 376 1.23 1.65 5.76
CA THR A 376 1.23 1.97 4.33
C THR A 376 0.56 0.80 3.60
N LEU A 377 -0.60 1.09 3.01
CA LEU A 377 -1.37 0.18 2.18
C LEU A 377 -1.17 0.56 0.71
N ASN A 378 -0.61 -0.36 -0.06
CA ASN A 378 -0.39 -0.22 -1.48
C ASN A 378 -1.44 -1.03 -2.24
N ILE A 379 -2.20 -0.37 -3.11
CA ILE A 379 -3.23 -0.96 -3.96
C ILE A 379 -2.79 -0.82 -5.41
N SER A 380 -2.42 -1.93 -6.04
CA SER A 380 -2.10 -1.99 -7.45
C SER A 380 -3.37 -1.98 -8.29
N LEU A 381 -3.59 -0.89 -9.01
CA LEU A 381 -4.69 -0.76 -9.97
C LEU A 381 -4.39 -1.47 -11.30
N ALA A 382 -3.27 -2.19 -11.41
CA ALA A 382 -2.87 -2.86 -12.66
C ALA A 382 -3.89 -3.91 -13.14
N GLN A 383 -4.51 -4.64 -12.22
CA GLN A 383 -5.56 -5.62 -12.57
C GLN A 383 -6.81 -4.92 -13.14
N ILE A 384 -7.20 -3.79 -12.56
CA ILE A 384 -8.33 -2.96 -13.04
C ILE A 384 -7.97 -2.29 -14.38
N ALA A 385 -6.75 -1.76 -14.50
CA ALA A 385 -6.27 -1.09 -15.71
C ALA A 385 -6.23 -2.03 -16.93
N ARG A 386 -5.97 -3.33 -16.72
CA ARG A 386 -6.02 -4.34 -17.80
C ARG A 386 -7.41 -4.51 -18.41
N LEU A 387 -8.47 -4.22 -17.64
CA LEU A 387 -9.87 -4.30 -18.07
C LEU A 387 -10.31 -3.06 -18.85
N MET A 388 -9.53 -1.97 -18.84
CA MET A 388 -9.84 -0.77 -19.60
C MET A 388 -9.61 -1.00 -21.10
N GLU A 389 -10.53 -0.47 -21.91
CA GLU A 389 -10.41 -0.50 -23.37
C GLU A 389 -9.14 0.21 -23.84
N LYS A 390 -8.47 -0.36 -24.84
CA LYS A 390 -7.41 0.34 -25.56
C LYS A 390 -8.07 1.29 -26.55
N GLY A 391 -7.92 2.59 -26.34
CA GLY A 391 -8.42 3.58 -27.28
C GLY A 391 -7.85 4.96 -27.01
N SER A 392 -7.49 5.66 -28.07
CA SER A 392 -7.31 7.10 -28.05
C SER A 392 -8.36 7.74 -28.94
N ASN A 393 -8.99 8.80 -28.42
CA ASN A 393 -9.89 9.62 -29.21
C ASN A 393 -9.07 10.72 -29.86
N ARG A 394 -9.37 11.00 -31.13
CA ARG A 394 -8.77 12.14 -31.84
C ARG A 394 -9.64 13.34 -31.58
N ILE A 395 -9.09 14.34 -30.90
CA ILE A 395 -9.73 15.64 -30.72
C ILE A 395 -9.15 16.58 -31.76
N TYR A 396 -10.03 17.28 -32.46
CA TYR A 396 -9.67 18.31 -33.42
C TYR A 396 -9.98 19.66 -32.79
N GLN A 397 -9.00 20.55 -32.73
CA GLN A 397 -9.18 21.91 -32.23
C GLN A 397 -8.81 22.90 -33.33
N LEU A 398 -9.53 24.02 -33.42
CA LEU A 398 -9.17 25.12 -34.29
C LEU A 398 -8.42 26.16 -33.45
N LYS A 399 -7.12 26.36 -33.73
CA LYS A 399 -6.32 27.44 -33.13
C LYS A 399 -5.76 28.29 -34.27
N ASP A 400 -6.03 29.60 -34.22
CA ASP A 400 -5.54 30.59 -35.19
C ASP A 400 -5.77 30.20 -36.66
N GLY A 401 -6.94 29.65 -36.97
CA GLY A 401 -7.32 29.23 -38.33
C GLY A 401 -6.68 27.92 -38.81
N GLN A 402 -5.83 27.27 -38.01
CA GLN A 402 -5.29 25.94 -38.28
C GLN A 402 -5.99 24.88 -37.43
N VAL A 403 -6.31 23.74 -38.05
CA VAL A 403 -6.87 22.59 -37.34
C VAL A 403 -5.72 21.77 -36.75
N SER A 404 -5.58 21.79 -35.43
CA SER A 404 -4.70 20.86 -34.72
C SER A 404 -5.43 19.54 -34.43
N LYS A 405 -4.70 18.44 -34.55
CA LYS A 405 -5.19 17.09 -34.28
C LYS A 405 -4.38 16.49 -33.14
N GLU A 406 -5.04 16.20 -32.03
CA GLU A 406 -4.41 15.61 -30.86
C GLU A 406 -5.03 14.25 -30.54
N SER A 407 -4.18 13.26 -30.29
CA SER A 407 -4.61 11.93 -29.85
C SER A 407 -4.67 11.92 -28.33
N VAL A 408 -5.88 11.86 -27.77
CA VAL A 408 -6.11 11.86 -26.32
C VAL A 408 -6.49 10.46 -25.87
N GLU A 409 -5.67 9.89 -24.98
CA GLU A 409 -5.96 8.58 -24.38
C GLU A 409 -7.25 8.64 -23.54
N LYS A 410 -8.06 7.56 -23.60
CA LYS A 410 -9.23 7.41 -22.74
C LYS A 410 -8.79 7.38 -21.27
N ARG A 411 -9.37 8.27 -20.46
CA ARG A 411 -9.14 8.35 -19.01
C ARG A 411 -10.42 7.93 -18.29
N HIS A 412 -10.26 7.16 -17.24
CA HIS A 412 -11.33 6.75 -16.33
C HIS A 412 -11.17 7.45 -14.99
N LEU A 413 -12.29 7.69 -14.32
CA LEU A 413 -12.35 8.36 -13.03
C LEU A 413 -12.81 7.36 -11.98
N LEU A 414 -11.93 7.01 -11.04
CA LEU A 414 -12.29 6.23 -9.87
C LEU A 414 -12.55 7.18 -8.71
N ASN A 415 -13.57 6.90 -7.89
CA ASN A 415 -13.74 7.59 -6.61
C ASN A 415 -13.27 6.67 -5.49
N LEU A 416 -12.52 7.20 -4.54
CA LEU A 416 -12.11 6.51 -3.33
C LEU A 416 -12.67 7.27 -2.14
N ILE A 417 -13.51 6.61 -1.35
CA ILE A 417 -14.00 7.15 -0.08
C ILE A 417 -13.35 6.34 1.03
N ILE A 418 -12.73 6.99 2.00
CA ILE A 418 -12.10 6.35 3.16
C ILE A 418 -12.78 6.86 4.42
N LYS A 419 -13.02 5.94 5.35
CA LYS A 419 -13.46 6.18 6.71
C LYS A 419 -12.36 5.74 7.67
N GLU A 420 -12.03 6.61 8.61
CA GLU A 420 -11.11 6.35 9.73
C GLU A 420 -11.86 6.61 11.04
N ASP A 421 -12.06 5.55 11.83
CA ASP A 421 -12.63 5.59 13.16
C ASP A 421 -11.56 5.18 14.19
N ASN A 422 -11.19 6.16 15.01
CA ASN A 422 -10.15 6.07 16.02
C ASN A 422 -10.69 5.69 17.41
N HIS A 423 -11.99 5.43 17.57
CA HIS A 423 -12.63 5.06 18.86
C HIS A 423 -12.49 6.10 20.00
N LEU A 424 -12.05 7.32 19.71
CA LEU A 424 -11.88 8.41 20.68
C LEU A 424 -12.71 9.66 20.35
N GLY A 425 -13.27 9.74 19.15
CA GLY A 425 -13.99 10.91 18.66
C GLY A 425 -14.87 10.56 17.47
N GLU A 426 -15.28 11.56 16.70
CA GLU A 426 -16.12 11.36 15.53
C GLU A 426 -15.38 10.64 14.39
N GLU A 427 -16.14 9.87 13.62
CA GLU A 427 -15.64 9.18 12.44
C GLU A 427 -15.23 10.20 11.38
N THR A 428 -14.00 10.07 10.88
CA THR A 428 -13.48 10.97 9.85
C THR A 428 -13.64 10.35 8.47
N TYR A 429 -14.13 11.15 7.52
CA TYR A 429 -14.35 10.73 6.15
C TYR A 429 -13.51 11.57 5.18
N TYR A 430 -12.97 10.89 4.18
CA TYR A 430 -12.15 11.51 3.16
C TYR A 430 -12.55 11.00 1.79
N ARG A 431 -12.44 11.86 0.78
CA ARG A 431 -12.76 11.52 -0.60
C ARG A 431 -11.60 11.90 -1.52
N TRP A 432 -11.20 10.97 -2.38
CA TRP A 432 -10.27 11.22 -3.48
C TRP A 432 -10.88 10.86 -4.82
N LYS A 433 -10.55 11.66 -5.81
CA LYS A 433 -10.81 11.40 -7.22
C LYS A 433 -9.49 10.98 -7.86
N ILE A 434 -9.48 9.76 -8.41
CA ILE A 434 -8.29 9.16 -9.02
C ILE A 434 -8.55 9.11 -10.53
N VAL A 435 -7.77 9.88 -11.29
CA VAL A 435 -7.81 9.88 -12.75
C VAL A 435 -6.75 8.90 -13.24
N ILE A 436 -7.17 7.88 -13.99
CA ILE A 436 -6.31 6.78 -14.42
C ILE A 436 -6.53 6.47 -15.90
N ASN A 437 -5.46 6.06 -16.59
CA ASN A 437 -5.54 5.41 -17.88
C ASN A 437 -4.98 3.97 -17.76
N ARG A 438 -4.95 3.23 -18.86
CA ARG A 438 -4.46 1.84 -18.88
C ARG A 438 -2.99 1.68 -18.43
N SER A 439 -2.20 2.74 -18.50
CA SER A 439 -0.74 2.70 -18.29
C SER A 439 -0.29 3.31 -16.96
N LYS A 440 -1.00 4.33 -16.47
CA LYS A 440 -0.66 5.09 -15.27
C LYS A 440 -1.85 5.80 -14.62
N ILE A 441 -1.72 6.04 -13.32
CA ILE A 441 -2.45 7.07 -12.59
C ILE A 441 -1.94 8.43 -13.08
N VAL A 442 -2.87 9.24 -13.59
CA VAL A 442 -2.62 10.56 -14.18
C VAL A 442 -2.69 11.63 -13.10
N ASP A 443 -3.71 11.59 -12.25
CA ASP A 443 -3.89 12.58 -11.17
C ASP A 443 -4.64 11.97 -9.98
N ILE A 444 -4.40 12.53 -8.79
CA ILE A 444 -5.08 12.19 -7.54
C ILE A 444 -5.49 13.50 -6.86
N GLU A 445 -6.79 13.77 -6.80
CA GLU A 445 -7.34 15.00 -6.24
C GLU A 445 -8.10 14.68 -4.95
N GLN A 446 -7.73 15.30 -3.83
CA GLN A 446 -8.53 15.24 -2.60
C GLN A 446 -9.73 16.19 -2.72
N ILE A 447 -10.92 15.69 -2.45
CA ILE A 447 -12.17 16.46 -2.45
C ILE A 447 -12.59 16.68 -1.01
N THR A 448 -12.76 17.95 -0.63
CA THR A 448 -13.28 18.32 0.69
C THR A 448 -14.69 17.74 0.86
N VAL A 449 -14.84 16.92 1.88
CA VAL A 449 -16.13 16.39 2.31
C VAL A 449 -16.82 17.47 3.15
N LYS A 450 -18.07 17.81 2.80
CA LYS A 450 -18.91 18.76 3.55
C LYS A 450 -19.84 18.00 4.47
#